data_AF-A0A3E5GHJ9-F1
#
_entry.id   AF-A0A3E5GHJ9-F1
#
_cell.length_a   1.000
_cell.length_b   1.000
_cell.length_c   1.000
_cell.angle_alpha   90.00
_cell.angle_beta   90.00
_cell.angle_gamma   90.00
#
_symmetry.space_group_name_H-M   'P 1'
#
loop_
_entity.id
_entity.type
_entity.pdbx_description
1 polymer ?
#
loop_
_entity_poly.entity_id
_entity_poly.type
_entity_poly.pdbx_seq_one_letter_code
_entity_poly.pdbx_strand_id
1 'polypeptide(L)' 'MTITENDFIEKMIEIAKTGYENMTQLQCVFFAWNEFFNTEEDACRAFEVASQIFSAAYPDEAPLDETNDFWEEIACYFI' A
#
# COMPACT_ATOMS: atom_id res chain seq x y z
N MET A 1 18.62 -2.03 15.20
CA MET A 1 18.14 -1.98 13.81
C MET A 1 16.94 -1.07 13.81
N THR A 2 16.96 0.02 13.05
CA THR A 2 15.84 0.97 12.98
C THR A 2 15.03 0.58 11.76
N ILE A 3 13.73 0.33 11.93
CA ILE A 3 12.82 0.06 10.82
C ILE A 3 12.62 1.37 10.06
N THR A 4 12.77 1.32 8.74
CA THR A 4 12.68 2.46 7.82
C THR A 4 11.39 2.40 7.02
N GLU A 5 11.05 3.51 6.36
CA GLU A 5 9.90 3.57 5.44
C GLU A 5 9.99 2.52 4.32
N ASN A 6 11.20 2.32 3.77
CA ASN A 6 11.43 1.36 2.71
C ASN A 6 11.21 -0.09 3.17
N ASP A 7 11.51 -0.42 4.44
CA ASP A 7 11.24 -1.75 4.98
C ASP A 7 9.73 -2.07 4.98
N PHE A 8 8.88 -1.07 5.21
CA PHE A 8 7.43 -1.21 5.09
C PHE A 8 7.01 -1.42 3.64
N ILE A 9 7.52 -0.60 2.71
CA ILE A 9 7.18 -0.69 1.29
C ILE A 9 7.58 -2.05 0.71
N GLU A 10 8.79 -2.52 0.98
CA GLU A 10 9.25 -3.85 0.56
C GLU A 10 8.36 -4.96 1.12
N LYS A 11 7.94 -4.85 2.39
CA LYS A 11 7.05 -5.84 3.01
C LYS A 11 5.66 -5.83 2.38
N MET A 12 5.12 -4.66 2.07
CA MET A 12 3.83 -4.51 1.39
C MET A 12 3.86 -5.10 -0.02
N ILE A 13 4.95 -4.90 -0.76
CA ILE A 13 5.17 -5.52 -2.08
C ILE A 13 5.22 -7.05 -1.97
N GLU A 14 5.94 -7.58 -0.99
CA GLU A 14 6.02 -9.04 -0.75
C GLU A 14 4.63 -9.63 -0.51
N ILE A 15 3.82 -8.98 0.35
CA ILE A 15 2.46 -9.41 0.65
C ILE A 15 1.58 -9.31 -0.61
N ALA A 16 1.59 -8.18 -1.32
CA ALA A 16 0.78 -7.98 -2.51
C ALA A 16 1.05 -9.04 -3.60
N LYS A 17 2.31 -9.47 -3.77
CA LYS A 17 2.68 -10.54 -4.72
C LYS A 17 2.08 -11.91 -4.41
N THR A 18 1.66 -12.15 -3.17
CA THR A 18 0.96 -13.38 -2.80
C THR A 18 -0.53 -13.37 -3.17
N GLY A 19 -1.04 -12.23 -3.66
CA GLY A 19 -2.41 -12.05 -4.13
C GLY A 19 -3.38 -11.57 -3.06
N TYR A 20 -4.64 -11.41 -3.46
CA TYR A 20 -5.72 -10.83 -2.65
C TYR A 20 -6.03 -11.58 -1.35
N GLU A 21 -5.59 -12.83 -1.20
CA GLU A 21 -5.79 -13.61 0.03
C GLU A 21 -5.13 -12.99 1.27
N ASN A 22 -4.08 -12.19 1.07
CA ASN A 22 -3.39 -11.49 2.15
C ASN A 22 -3.72 -9.99 2.21
N MET A 23 -4.84 -9.56 1.60
CA MET A 23 -5.26 -8.15 1.58
C MET A 23 -5.41 -7.55 2.99
N THR A 24 -5.97 -8.30 3.94
CA THR A 24 -6.06 -7.85 5.35
C THR A 24 -4.68 -7.59 5.95
N GLN A 25 -3.69 -8.43 5.64
CA GLN A 25 -2.33 -8.22 6.13
C GLN A 25 -1.70 -6.98 5.48
N LEU A 26 -1.92 -6.79 4.17
CA LEU A 26 -1.47 -5.61 3.45
C LEU A 26 -2.05 -4.32 4.03
N GLN A 27 -3.37 -4.29 4.29
CA GLN A 27 -4.06 -3.19 4.96
C GLN A 27 -3.43 -2.87 6.33
N CYS A 28 -3.15 -3.88 7.16
CA CYS A 28 -2.53 -3.66 8.47
C CYS A 28 -1.14 -3.01 8.36
N VAL A 29 -0.32 -3.47 7.42
CA VAL A 29 1.03 -2.92 7.22
C VAL A 29 0.97 -1.51 6.62
N PHE A 30 0.04 -1.27 5.71
CA PHE A 30 -0.20 0.03 5.10
C PHE A 30 -0.69 1.06 6.12
N PHE A 31 -1.63 0.67 6.98
CA PHE A 31 -2.10 1.50 8.09
C PHE A 31 -0.96 1.85 9.04
N ALA A 32 -0.14 0.87 9.43
CA ALA A 32 1.01 1.12 10.27
C ALA A 32 2.04 2.05 9.60
N TRP A 33 2.34 1.84 8.31
CA TRP A 33 3.19 2.75 7.54
C TRP A 33 2.63 4.18 7.56
N ASN A 34 1.32 4.34 7.35
CA ASN A 34 0.68 5.64 7.32
C ASN A 34 0.83 6.38 8.66
N GLU A 35 0.58 5.71 9.79
CA GLU A 35 0.74 6.27 11.14
C GLU A 35 2.19 6.72 11.44
N PHE A 36 3.19 5.99 10.95
CA PHE A 36 4.59 6.27 11.26
C PHE A 36 5.26 7.25 10.28
N PHE A 37 4.86 7.25 9.01
CA PHE A 37 5.58 7.96 7.94
C PHE A 37 4.73 8.99 7.19
N ASN A 38 3.40 8.92 7.27
CA ASN A 38 2.47 9.85 6.64
C ASN A 38 1.66 10.64 7.68
N THR A 39 2.35 11.29 8.61
CA THR A 39 1.76 11.94 9.80
C THR A 39 0.84 13.12 9.50
N GLU A 40 0.80 13.61 8.25
CA GLU A 40 -0.14 14.66 7.81
C GLU A 40 -1.43 14.09 7.23
N GLU A 41 -1.60 12.75 7.25
CA GLU A 41 -2.73 12.04 6.65
C GLU A 41 -2.93 12.44 5.18
N ASP A 42 -1.82 12.64 4.45
CA ASP A 42 -1.84 13.06 3.06
C ASP A 42 -2.30 11.89 2.17
N ALA A 43 -3.53 11.99 1.68
CA ALA A 43 -4.13 11.01 0.79
C ALA A 43 -3.38 10.87 -0.54
N CYS A 44 -2.76 11.95 -1.05
CA CYS A 44 -1.95 11.87 -2.26
C CYS A 44 -0.71 11.01 -2.01
N ARG A 45 -0.05 11.21 -0.88
CA ARG A 45 1.12 10.39 -0.50
C ARG A 45 0.74 8.93 -0.27
N ALA A 46 -0.40 8.68 0.37
CA ALA A 46 -0.92 7.31 0.52
C ALA A 46 -1.16 6.66 -0.84
N PHE A 47 -1.78 7.39 -1.78
CA PHE A 47 -2.00 6.91 -3.14
C PHE A 47 -0.69 6.64 -3.89
N GLU A 48 0.31 7.51 -3.77
CA GLU A 48 1.63 7.31 -4.39
C GLU A 48 2.31 6.02 -3.91
N VAL A 49 2.27 5.74 -2.61
CA VAL A 49 2.83 4.50 -2.05
C VAL A 49 2.01 3.28 -2.45
N ALA A 50 0.68 3.37 -2.45
CA ALA A 50 -0.19 2.31 -2.97
C ALA A 50 0.12 2.00 -4.45
N SER A 51 0.33 3.03 -5.27
CA SER A 51 0.69 2.91 -6.69
C SER A 51 2.06 2.25 -6.88
N GLN A 52 3.04 2.58 -6.02
CA GLN A 52 4.34 1.93 -6.01
C GLN A 52 4.22 0.42 -5.67
N ILE A 53 3.43 0.08 -4.64
CA ILE A 53 3.20 -1.31 -4.24
C ILE A 53 2.54 -2.08 -5.38
N PHE A 54 1.47 -1.52 -5.94
CA PHE A 54 0.70 -2.14 -7.02
C PHE A 54 1.57 -2.40 -8.25
N SER A 55 2.30 -1.38 -8.73
CA SER A 55 3.16 -1.48 -9.92
C SER A 55 4.27 -2.53 -9.73
N ALA A 56 4.79 -2.69 -8.52
CA ALA A 56 5.82 -3.67 -8.21
C ALA A 56 5.29 -5.10 -8.04
N ALA A 57 4.04 -5.24 -7.60
CA ALA A 57 3.39 -6.54 -7.40
C ALA A 57 2.74 -7.08 -8.69
N TYR A 58 2.18 -6.19 -9.51
CA TYR A 58 1.39 -6.51 -10.70
C TYR A 58 1.93 -5.75 -11.93
N PRO A 59 3.17 -6.03 -12.38
CA PRO A 59 3.84 -5.25 -13.44
C PRO A 59 3.17 -5.36 -14.82
N ASP A 60 2.34 -6.37 -15.02
CA ASP A 60 1.61 -6.62 -16.27
C ASP A 60 0.24 -5.91 -16.30
N GLU A 61 -0.20 -5.32 -15.18
CA GLU A 61 -1.46 -4.59 -15.09
C GLU A 61 -1.29 -3.10 -15.43
N ALA A 62 -2.41 -2.44 -15.75
CA ALA A 62 -2.42 -1.01 -15.97
C ALA A 62 -2.04 -0.27 -14.67
N PRO A 63 -1.41 0.92 -14.73
CA PRO A 63 -1.10 1.69 -13.54
C PRO A 63 -2.32 1.88 -12.64
N LEU A 64 -2.10 1.88 -11.32
CA LEU A 64 -3.15 2.10 -10.34
C LEU A 64 -3.86 3.43 -10.59
N ASP A 65 -5.19 3.41 -10.55
CA ASP A 65 -6.05 4.58 -10.59
C ASP A 65 -7.05 4.55 -9.42
N GLU A 66 -7.77 5.66 -9.21
CA GLU A 66 -8.71 5.82 -8.09
C GLU A 66 -9.92 4.87 -8.14
N THR A 67 -10.18 4.22 -9.29
CA THR A 67 -11.31 3.29 -9.47
C THR A 67 -10.92 1.83 -9.34
N ASN A 68 -9.64 1.55 -9.07
CA ASN A 68 -9.13 0.19 -8.97
C ASN A 68 -9.50 -0.44 -7.61
N ASP A 69 -10.03 -1.67 -7.64
CA ASP A 69 -10.40 -2.45 -6.45
C ASP A 69 -9.26 -2.54 -5.42
N PHE A 70 -8.00 -2.60 -5.85
CA PHE A 70 -6.85 -2.60 -4.95
C PHE A 70 -6.76 -1.32 -4.12
N TRP A 71 -6.99 -0.16 -4.77
CA TRP A 71 -6.99 1.12 -4.06
C TRP A 71 -8.20 1.21 -3.15
N GLU A 72 -9.39 0.83 -3.61
CA GLU A 72 -10.61 0.83 -2.80
C GLU A 72 -10.41 0.03 -1.50
N GLU A 73 -9.88 -1.19 -1.61
CA GLU A 73 -9.61 -2.08 -0.47
C GLU A 73 -8.58 -1.50 0.50
N ILE A 74 -7.48 -0.90 0.01
CA ILE A 74 -6.44 -0.34 0.89
C ILE A 74 -6.86 1.00 1.50
N ALA A 75 -7.63 1.80 0.75
CA ALA A 75 -8.09 3.12 1.16
C ALA A 75 -9.29 3.09 2.13
N CYS A 76 -9.94 1.93 2.32
CA CYS A 76 -11.13 1.79 3.19
C CYS A 76 -10.97 2.34 4.64
N TYR A 77 -9.75 2.53 5.14
CA TYR A 77 -9.50 3.04 6.50
C TYR A 77 -9.20 4.55 6.56
N PHE A 78 -9.18 5.24 5.42
CA PHE A 78 -8.87 6.67 5.29
C PHE A 78 -10.12 7.56 5.14
N ILE A 79 -11.31 6.96 5.00
CA ILE A 79 -12.58 7.64 4.75
C ILE A 79 -13.55 7.37 5.90
#